data_AF-A0A7S2DL68-F1
#
_entry.id   AF-A0A7S2DL68-F1
#
_cell.length_a   1.000
_cell.length_b   1.000
_cell.length_c   1.000
_cell.angle_alpha   90.00
_cell.angle_beta   90.00
_cell.angle_gamma   90.00
#
_symmetry.space_group_name_H-M   'P 1'
#
loop_
_entity.id
_entity.type
_entity.pdbx_description
1 polymer ?
#
loop_
_entity_poly.entity_id
_entity_poly.type
_entity_poly.pdbx_seq_one_letter_code
_entity_poly.pdbx_strand_id
1 'polypeptide(L)'
;MSTAPPPSHQPLLTWTVNNWGVIGLRMAAVGVDPKTEVLLVDMRVERGTALSLLDPADVMEKAVKLELEAIRAHLIGHPFLYNSGWCKQVSTAAKQAVKRRQTKDGFCCLFAYGDTPEEQTFLPDFVMNVATYFSLDLQRIAEHNLRGITTDQQSDRLRAEGIRQCAVCGVADTKLKQCGRCGVVSYCSPEHQKAHWEVHKEACQSRSRDRVEQ
;
A
#
# COMPACT_ATOMS: atom_id res chain seq x y z
N MET A 1 -2.45 -24.15 -2.93
CA MET A 1 -3.04 -24.26 -1.59
C MET A 1 -2.89 -22.90 -0.91
N SER A 2 -4.00 -22.21 -0.67
CA SER A 2 -4.00 -20.87 -0.07
C SER A 2 -3.67 -21.00 1.42
N THR A 3 -2.47 -20.57 1.82
CA THR A 3 -2.09 -20.52 3.23
C THR A 3 -2.66 -19.24 3.82
N ALA A 4 -3.85 -19.34 4.43
CA ALA A 4 -4.39 -18.26 5.24
C ALA A 4 -3.31 -17.82 6.26
N PRO A 5 -3.07 -16.51 6.44
CA PRO A 5 -2.03 -16.05 7.35
C PRO A 5 -2.39 -16.42 8.79
N PRO A 6 -1.38 -16.63 9.66
CA PRO A 6 -1.59 -17.03 11.04
C PRO A 6 -2.39 -15.98 11.83
N PRO A 7 -3.05 -16.35 12.95
CA PRO A 7 -3.93 -15.46 13.71
C PRO A 7 -3.29 -14.13 14.15
N SER A 8 -1.99 -14.12 14.47
CA SER A 8 -1.23 -12.91 14.80
C SER A 8 -1.07 -11.94 13.62
N HIS A 9 -1.21 -12.42 12.39
CA HIS A 9 -1.08 -11.63 11.15
C HIS A 9 -2.45 -11.18 10.62
N GLN A 10 -3.57 -11.64 11.22
CA GLN A 10 -4.91 -11.25 10.77
C GLN A 10 -5.19 -9.76 10.94
N PRO A 11 -4.83 -9.07 12.04
CA PRO A 11 -5.08 -7.63 12.16
C PRO A 11 -4.36 -6.82 11.08
N LEU A 12 -3.11 -7.20 10.76
CA LEU A 12 -2.31 -6.62 9.70
C LEU A 12 -2.95 -6.85 8.33
N LEU A 13 -3.26 -8.10 7.97
CA LEU A 13 -3.85 -8.42 6.67
C LEU A 13 -5.20 -7.71 6.52
N THR A 14 -6.04 -7.73 7.56
CA THR A 14 -7.34 -7.06 7.57
C THR A 14 -7.17 -5.55 7.37
N TRP A 15 -6.24 -4.90 8.07
CA TRP A 15 -5.97 -3.48 7.87
C TRP A 15 -5.47 -3.19 6.44
N THR A 16 -4.50 -3.96 5.94
CA THR A 16 -3.93 -3.78 4.60
C THR A 16 -4.99 -3.94 3.52
N VAL A 17 -5.88 -4.92 3.68
CA VAL A 17 -6.98 -5.19 2.76
C VAL A 17 -8.04 -4.09 2.82
N ASN A 18 -8.43 -3.65 4.02
CA ASN A 18 -9.43 -2.60 4.19
C ASN A 18 -8.97 -1.24 3.68
N ASN A 19 -7.66 -1.03 3.58
CA ASN A 19 -7.03 0.19 3.06
C ASN A 19 -6.35 -0.04 1.69
N TRP A 20 -6.66 -1.16 1.02
CA TRP A 20 -5.98 -1.56 -0.22
C TRP A 20 -6.13 -0.55 -1.35
N GLY A 21 -7.23 0.18 -1.42
CA GLY A 21 -7.43 1.21 -2.45
C GLY A 21 -6.26 2.20 -2.47
N VAL A 22 -5.76 2.59 -1.31
CA VAL A 22 -4.67 3.57 -1.18
C VAL A 22 -3.32 2.90 -1.19
N ILE A 23 -3.18 1.83 -0.39
CA ILE A 23 -1.94 1.06 -0.25
C ILE A 23 -1.54 0.47 -1.60
N GLY A 24 -2.45 -0.24 -2.27
CA GLY A 24 -2.19 -0.88 -3.56
C GLY A 24 -1.76 0.12 -4.63
N LEU A 25 -2.37 1.31 -4.68
CA LEU A 25 -1.98 2.36 -5.62
C LEU A 25 -0.60 2.93 -5.32
N ARG A 26 -0.34 3.27 -4.06
CA ARG A 26 0.98 3.80 -3.66
C ARG A 26 2.07 2.75 -3.85
N MET A 27 1.80 1.49 -3.52
CA MET A 27 2.71 0.35 -3.74
C MET A 27 3.05 0.17 -5.22
N ALA A 28 2.06 0.26 -6.11
CA ALA A 28 2.30 0.19 -7.56
C ALA A 28 3.16 1.36 -8.07
N ALA A 29 3.02 2.54 -7.46
CA ALA A 29 3.78 3.74 -7.83
C ALA A 29 5.25 3.71 -7.38
N VAL A 30 5.64 2.89 -6.40
CA VAL A 30 7.03 2.84 -5.89
C VAL A 30 8.03 2.34 -6.94
N GLY A 31 7.61 1.46 -7.87
CA GLY A 31 8.49 0.92 -8.91
C GLY A 31 9.57 -0.02 -8.34
N VAL A 32 9.13 -1.17 -7.82
CA VAL A 32 9.98 -2.21 -7.22
C VAL A 32 10.31 -3.28 -8.26
N ASP A 33 11.60 -3.58 -8.47
CA ASP A 33 12.03 -4.71 -9.30
C ASP A 33 11.67 -6.03 -8.60
N PRO A 34 10.78 -6.86 -9.16
CA PRO A 34 10.33 -8.09 -8.53
C PRO A 34 11.40 -9.19 -8.42
N LYS A 35 12.59 -9.01 -9.03
CA LYS A 35 13.69 -9.99 -9.00
C LYS A 35 14.73 -9.67 -7.93
N THR A 36 15.03 -8.39 -7.73
CA THR A 36 16.16 -7.95 -6.91
C THR A 36 15.74 -7.12 -5.72
N GLU A 37 14.56 -6.50 -5.77
CA GLU A 37 14.11 -5.56 -4.76
C GLU A 37 12.89 -6.10 -3.98
N VAL A 38 12.73 -5.55 -2.77
CA VAL A 38 11.57 -5.74 -1.91
C VAL A 38 11.07 -4.40 -1.41
N LEU A 39 9.79 -4.34 -1.07
CA LEU A 39 9.22 -3.18 -0.39
C LEU A 39 9.09 -3.49 1.10
N LEU A 40 9.82 -2.76 1.95
CA LEU A 40 9.62 -2.79 3.39
C LEU A 40 8.60 -1.73 3.78
N VAL A 41 7.49 -2.16 4.38
CA VAL A 41 6.43 -1.28 4.89
C VAL A 41 6.50 -1.29 6.42
N ASP A 42 6.83 -0.14 7.01
CA ASP A 42 6.87 0.03 8.46
C ASP A 42 5.50 0.43 8.98
N MET A 43 4.86 -0.50 9.68
CA MET A 43 3.55 -0.36 10.29
C MET A 43 3.62 -0.43 11.82
N ARG A 44 4.80 -0.21 12.39
CA ARG A 44 4.94 -0.12 13.84
C ARG A 44 4.19 1.09 14.37
N VAL A 45 3.59 0.91 15.53
CA VAL A 45 2.85 1.95 16.24
C VAL A 45 3.41 2.09 17.66
N GLU A 46 3.12 3.21 18.31
CA GLU A 46 3.42 3.35 19.73
C GLU A 46 2.62 2.32 20.54
N ARG A 47 3.24 1.81 21.61
CA ARG A 47 2.61 0.81 22.49
C ARG A 47 1.21 1.26 22.92
N GLY A 48 0.24 0.37 22.75
CA GLY A 48 -1.17 0.64 23.09
C GLY A 48 -1.97 1.39 22.00
N THR A 49 -1.34 1.78 20.89
CA THR A 49 -2.05 2.37 19.75
C THR A 49 -2.72 1.28 18.91
N ALA A 50 -4.00 1.46 18.60
CA ALA A 50 -4.71 0.53 17.71
C ALA A 50 -4.26 0.70 16.25
N LEU A 51 -3.96 -0.40 15.55
CA LEU A 51 -3.63 -0.39 14.11
C LEU A 51 -4.69 0.30 13.24
N SER A 52 -5.95 0.31 13.67
CA SER A 52 -7.04 1.00 12.97
C SER A 52 -6.87 2.52 12.88
N LEU A 53 -5.98 3.11 13.69
CA LEU A 53 -5.69 4.55 13.70
C LEU A 53 -4.55 4.94 12.75
N LEU A 54 -3.87 3.96 12.14
CA LEU A 54 -2.83 4.24 11.16
C LEU A 54 -3.41 4.89 9.90
N ASP A 55 -2.83 6.02 9.49
CA ASP A 55 -3.08 6.61 8.18
C ASP A 55 -2.33 5.80 7.10
N PRO A 56 -3.03 5.24 6.10
CA PRO A 56 -2.41 4.53 4.98
C PRO A 56 -1.38 5.37 4.21
N ALA A 57 -1.56 6.69 4.14
CA ALA A 57 -0.64 7.61 3.47
C ALA A 57 0.70 7.67 4.22
N ASP A 58 0.67 7.87 5.55
CA ASP A 58 1.85 7.95 6.40
C ASP A 58 2.64 6.64 6.41
N VAL A 59 1.93 5.50 6.44
CA VAL A 59 2.55 4.17 6.35
C VAL A 59 3.30 4.00 5.03
N MET A 60 2.68 4.43 3.93
CA MET A 60 3.30 4.33 2.61
C MET A 60 4.41 5.36 2.37
N GLU A 61 4.39 6.51 3.03
CA GLU A 61 5.50 7.47 3.03
C GLU A 61 6.74 6.91 3.73
N LYS A 62 6.53 6.11 4.78
CA LYS A 62 7.61 5.38 5.48
C LYS A 62 8.07 4.11 4.76
N ALA A 63 7.42 3.71 3.66
CA ALA A 63 7.79 2.51 2.94
C ALA A 63 9.15 2.68 2.24
N VAL A 64 10.05 1.72 2.45
CA VAL A 64 11.42 1.76 1.93
C VAL A 64 11.62 0.65 0.93
N LYS A 65 12.11 1.01 -0.26
CA LYS A 65 12.58 0.05 -1.25
C LYS A 65 13.97 -0.43 -0.88
N LEU A 66 14.16 -1.75 -0.85
CA LEU A 66 15.41 -2.38 -0.45
C LEU A 66 15.85 -3.44 -1.45
N GLU A 67 17.14 -3.49 -1.74
CA GLU A 67 17.75 -4.66 -2.38
C GLU A 67 17.63 -5.89 -1.47
N LEU A 68 17.43 -7.07 -2.07
CA LEU A 68 17.32 -8.34 -1.34
C LEU A 68 18.52 -8.60 -0.41
N GLU A 69 19.70 -8.16 -0.81
CA GLU A 69 20.93 -8.28 -0.04
C GLU A 69 20.99 -7.30 1.14
N ALA A 70 20.29 -6.16 1.04
CA ALA A 70 20.29 -5.10 2.05
C ALA A 70 19.30 -5.35 3.21
N ILE A 71 18.33 -6.27 3.06
CA ILE A 71 17.29 -6.57 4.06
C ILE A 71 17.88 -6.73 5.46
N ARG A 72 18.89 -7.58 5.60
CA ARG A 72 19.48 -7.87 6.92
C ARG A 72 20.14 -6.63 7.51
N ALA A 73 20.96 -5.92 6.74
CA ALA A 73 21.66 -4.75 7.23
C ALA A 73 20.68 -3.64 7.68
N HIS A 74 19.61 -3.44 6.91
CA HIS A 74 18.59 -2.45 7.22
C HIS A 74 17.82 -2.78 8.51
N LEU A 75 17.42 -4.05 8.68
CA LEU A 75 16.65 -4.51 9.85
C LEU A 75 17.45 -4.49 11.17
N ILE A 76 18.78 -4.58 11.11
CA ILE A 76 19.64 -4.50 12.31
C ILE A 76 19.97 -3.03 12.65
N GLY A 77 19.82 -2.11 11.69
CA GLY A 77 20.05 -0.68 11.89
C GLY A 77 18.89 0.04 12.57
N HIS A 78 19.13 1.26 13.03
CA HIS A 78 18.06 2.16 13.49
C HIS A 78 17.11 2.48 12.31
N PRO A 79 15.77 2.51 12.50
CA PRO A 79 15.03 2.44 13.77
C PRO A 79 14.60 1.01 14.19
N PHE A 80 15.07 -0.03 13.51
CA PHE A 80 14.59 -1.40 13.70
C PHE A 80 15.34 -2.17 14.80
N LEU A 81 16.68 -2.13 14.77
CA LEU A 81 17.56 -2.69 15.81
C LEU A 81 17.27 -4.18 16.14
N TYR A 82 16.85 -4.97 15.15
CA TYR A 82 16.46 -6.35 15.37
C TYR A 82 17.65 -7.31 15.53
N ASN A 83 17.37 -8.46 16.16
CA ASN A 83 18.37 -9.50 16.35
C ASN A 83 18.93 -9.99 15.01
N SER A 84 20.26 -9.94 14.87
CA SER A 84 20.94 -10.23 13.61
C SER A 84 20.78 -11.67 13.11
N GLY A 85 20.56 -12.63 14.02
CA GLY A 85 20.32 -14.04 13.71
C GLY A 85 18.91 -14.26 13.15
N TRP A 86 17.92 -13.63 13.77
CA TRP A 86 16.56 -13.60 13.26
C TRP A 86 16.47 -12.88 11.90
N CYS A 87 17.10 -11.72 11.75
CA CYS A 87 17.13 -10.99 10.47
C CYS A 87 17.77 -11.81 9.34
N LYS A 88 18.75 -12.66 9.66
CA LYS A 88 19.35 -13.59 8.69
C LYS A 88 18.30 -14.59 8.19
N GLN A 89 17.44 -15.12 9.06
CA GLN A 89 16.37 -16.03 8.68
C GLN A 89 15.35 -15.35 7.78
N VAL A 90 14.89 -14.14 8.16
CA VAL A 90 13.96 -13.33 7.37
C VAL A 90 14.51 -13.02 5.98
N SER A 91 15.76 -12.51 5.90
CA SER A 91 16.42 -12.21 4.64
C SER A 91 16.55 -13.46 3.75
N THR A 92 16.93 -14.60 4.33
CA THR A 92 17.03 -15.87 3.60
C THR A 92 15.66 -16.32 3.07
N ALA A 93 14.62 -16.25 3.90
CA ALA A 93 13.27 -16.63 3.52
C ALA A 93 12.73 -15.76 2.38
N ALA A 94 12.94 -14.44 2.43
CA ALA A 94 12.53 -13.50 1.40
C ALA A 94 13.20 -13.80 0.04
N LYS A 95 14.54 -13.99 0.05
CA LYS A 95 15.30 -14.37 -1.17
C LYS A 95 14.80 -15.67 -1.78
N GLN A 96 14.57 -16.68 -0.94
CA GLN A 96 14.03 -17.95 -1.42
C GLN A 96 12.60 -17.80 -1.98
N ALA A 97 11.75 -16.98 -1.35
CA ALA A 97 10.40 -16.73 -1.83
C ALA A 97 10.39 -16.06 -3.20
N VAL A 98 11.19 -15.00 -3.39
CA VAL A 98 11.36 -14.32 -4.69
C VAL A 98 11.84 -15.30 -5.76
N LYS A 99 12.88 -16.09 -5.45
CA LYS A 99 13.41 -17.11 -6.37
C LYS A 99 12.35 -18.15 -6.76
N ARG A 100 11.52 -18.61 -5.82
CA ARG A 100 10.46 -19.60 -6.08
C ARG A 100 9.34 -19.06 -6.96
N ARG A 101 8.90 -17.81 -6.76
CA ARG A 101 7.76 -17.24 -7.49
C ARG A 101 8.10 -16.72 -8.89
N GLN A 102 9.38 -16.51 -9.22
CA GLN A 102 9.85 -16.09 -10.55
C GLN A 102 9.05 -14.89 -11.12
N THR A 103 8.82 -13.86 -10.30
CA THR A 103 8.07 -12.62 -10.63
C THR A 103 6.60 -12.78 -11.02
N LYS A 104 6.03 -14.00 -10.99
CA LYS A 104 4.65 -14.26 -11.42
C LYS A 104 3.59 -13.63 -10.52
N ASP A 105 3.95 -13.35 -9.27
CA ASP A 105 3.03 -12.79 -8.26
C ASP A 105 3.39 -11.34 -7.89
N GLY A 106 4.13 -10.64 -8.77
CA GLY A 106 4.60 -9.29 -8.52
C GLY A 106 5.85 -9.27 -7.64
N PHE A 107 5.99 -8.21 -6.84
CA PHE A 107 7.14 -8.00 -5.97
C PHE A 107 6.84 -8.42 -4.52
N CYS A 108 7.92 -8.70 -3.79
CA CYS A 108 7.87 -9.13 -2.40
C CYS A 108 7.78 -7.92 -1.46
N CYS A 109 6.87 -8.01 -0.50
CA CYS A 109 6.59 -6.99 0.49
C CYS A 109 6.88 -7.56 1.88
N LEU A 110 7.66 -6.82 2.67
CA LEU A 110 7.95 -7.11 4.06
C LEU A 110 7.18 -6.12 4.91
N PHE A 111 6.36 -6.61 5.83
CA PHE A 111 5.65 -5.74 6.77
C PHE A 111 6.28 -5.86 8.13
N ALA A 112 6.84 -4.76 8.65
CA ALA A 112 7.26 -4.67 10.04
C ALA A 112 6.06 -4.15 10.84
N TYR A 113 5.59 -4.92 11.82
CA TYR A 113 4.48 -4.52 12.68
C TYR A 113 4.77 -4.89 14.14
N GLY A 114 4.15 -4.17 15.07
CA GLY A 114 4.37 -4.31 16.51
C GLY A 114 4.48 -2.94 17.20
N ASP A 115 4.69 -2.97 18.51
CA ASP A 115 4.79 -1.77 19.34
C ASP A 115 6.24 -1.26 19.41
N THR A 116 6.45 0.06 19.32
CA THR A 116 7.73 0.69 19.62
C THR A 116 8.01 0.72 21.13
N PRO A 117 9.27 0.63 21.58
CA PRO A 117 9.60 0.70 23.00
C PRO A 117 9.37 2.12 23.55
N GLU A 118 8.94 2.22 24.82
CA GLU A 118 8.79 3.49 25.55
C GLU A 118 10.15 4.09 25.96
N GLU A 119 11.19 3.26 26.15
CA GLU A 119 12.55 3.68 26.50
C GLU A 119 13.61 2.94 25.68
N GLN A 120 14.70 3.64 25.30
CA GLN A 120 15.84 3.12 24.52
C GLN A 120 16.70 2.06 25.25
N THR A 121 16.39 1.76 26.51
CA THR A 121 17.24 1.03 27.46
C THR A 121 17.01 -0.48 27.49
N PHE A 122 15.85 -0.95 27.00
CA PHE A 122 15.53 -2.38 26.97
C PHE A 122 15.63 -2.92 25.55
N LEU A 123 16.33 -4.06 25.38
CA LEU A 123 16.18 -4.91 24.20
C LEU A 123 14.69 -5.16 24.03
N PRO A 124 14.06 -4.65 22.97
CA PRO A 124 12.62 -4.53 23.05
C PRO A 124 11.97 -5.91 23.07
N ASP A 125 10.87 -5.99 23.83
CA ASP A 125 10.03 -7.17 24.00
C ASP A 125 9.19 -7.39 22.72
N PHE A 126 9.86 -7.33 21.56
CA PHE A 126 9.28 -7.17 20.25
C PHE A 126 8.44 -8.39 19.89
N VAL A 127 7.12 -8.27 19.93
CA VAL A 127 6.27 -9.08 19.05
C VAL A 127 6.31 -8.42 17.67
N MET A 128 7.45 -8.56 17.01
CA MET A 128 7.67 -8.01 15.68
C MET A 128 7.82 -9.17 14.72
N ASN A 129 6.79 -9.36 13.90
CA ASN A 129 6.81 -10.38 12.88
C ASN A 129 6.97 -9.71 11.53
N VAL A 130 7.92 -10.17 10.74
CA VAL A 130 7.98 -9.78 9.32
C VAL A 130 7.12 -10.76 8.54
N ALA A 131 5.98 -10.27 8.06
CA ALA A 131 5.14 -11.03 7.16
C ALA A 131 5.56 -10.79 5.71
N THR A 132 5.92 -11.85 4.99
CA THR A 132 6.24 -11.78 3.55
C THR A 132 4.96 -11.96 2.75
N TYR A 133 4.54 -10.92 2.04
CA TYR A 133 3.43 -11.00 1.09
C TYR A 133 3.87 -10.61 -0.31
N PHE A 134 3.18 -11.13 -1.32
CA PHE A 134 3.39 -10.72 -2.71
C PHE A 134 2.30 -9.74 -3.12
N SER A 135 2.65 -8.71 -3.90
CA SER A 135 1.73 -7.62 -4.22
C SER A 135 0.45 -8.10 -4.93
N LEU A 136 0.55 -9.07 -5.85
CA LEU A 136 -0.64 -9.64 -6.50
C LEU A 136 -1.46 -10.55 -5.57
N ASP A 137 -0.84 -11.22 -4.61
CA ASP A 137 -1.57 -12.00 -3.61
C ASP A 137 -2.38 -11.07 -2.70
N LEU A 138 -1.80 -9.95 -2.26
CA LEU A 138 -2.52 -8.92 -1.49
C LEU A 138 -3.67 -8.32 -2.29
N GLN A 139 -3.44 -8.02 -3.58
CA GLN A 139 -4.49 -7.53 -4.46
C GLN A 139 -5.66 -8.51 -4.55
N ARG A 140 -5.39 -9.80 -4.80
CA ARG A 140 -6.43 -10.84 -4.88
C ARG A 140 -7.22 -10.97 -3.57
N ILE A 141 -6.54 -10.92 -2.43
CA ILE A 141 -7.19 -10.98 -1.12
C ILE A 141 -8.06 -9.74 -0.89
N ALA A 142 -7.56 -8.56 -1.26
CA ALA A 142 -8.32 -7.32 -1.15
C ALA A 142 -9.56 -7.32 -2.05
N GLU A 143 -9.39 -7.66 -3.32
CA GLU A 143 -10.51 -7.79 -4.26
C GLU A 143 -11.56 -8.79 -3.78
N HIS A 144 -11.15 -9.90 -3.17
CA HIS A 144 -12.06 -10.88 -2.58
C HIS A 144 -12.85 -10.32 -1.39
N ASN A 145 -12.17 -9.61 -0.48
CA ASN A 145 -12.80 -9.10 0.74
C ASN A 145 -13.64 -7.84 0.50
N LEU A 146 -13.31 -7.06 -0.53
CA LEU A 146 -14.04 -5.86 -0.92
C LEU A 146 -15.20 -6.17 -1.90
N ARG A 147 -15.47 -7.45 -2.22
CA ARG A 147 -16.64 -7.82 -3.03
C ARG A 147 -17.92 -7.37 -2.32
N GLY A 148 -18.56 -6.33 -2.85
CA GLY A 148 -19.77 -5.74 -2.29
C GLY A 148 -19.68 -4.24 -2.00
N ILE A 149 -18.48 -3.65 -2.02
CA ILE A 149 -18.30 -2.19 -2.01
C ILE A 149 -18.48 -1.71 -3.45
N THR A 150 -19.37 -0.74 -3.66
CA THR A 150 -19.62 -0.20 -5.01
C THR A 150 -18.43 0.67 -5.46
N THR A 151 -18.20 0.73 -6.77
CA THR A 151 -17.15 1.57 -7.40
C THR A 151 -17.23 3.03 -6.94
N ASP A 152 -18.43 3.51 -6.63
CA ASP A 152 -18.69 4.86 -6.14
C ASP A 152 -18.12 5.08 -4.73
N GLN A 153 -18.38 4.17 -3.78
CA GLN A 153 -17.84 4.25 -2.41
C GLN A 153 -16.31 4.20 -2.37
N GLN A 154 -15.70 3.41 -3.26
CA GLN A 154 -14.25 3.32 -3.36
C GLN A 154 -13.64 4.61 -3.94
N SER A 155 -14.30 5.22 -4.92
CA SER A 155 -13.88 6.48 -5.54
C SER A 155 -13.94 7.67 -4.57
N ASP A 156 -14.97 7.70 -3.71
CA ASP A 156 -15.13 8.78 -2.73
C ASP A 156 -14.10 8.67 -1.60
N ARG A 157 -13.76 7.45 -1.17
CA ARG A 157 -12.70 7.21 -0.19
C ARG A 157 -11.33 7.63 -0.73
N LEU A 158 -11.02 7.28 -1.98
CA LEU A 158 -9.79 7.72 -2.65
C LEU A 158 -9.70 9.24 -2.78
N ARG A 159 -10.82 9.92 -3.09
CA ARG A 159 -10.90 11.38 -3.13
C ARG A 159 -10.69 12.02 -1.76
N ALA A 160 -11.26 11.45 -0.69
CA ALA A 160 -11.08 11.94 0.66
C ALA A 160 -9.60 11.88 1.09
N GLU A 161 -8.88 10.87 0.64
CA GLU A 161 -7.43 10.71 0.87
C GLU A 161 -6.56 11.48 -0.14
N GLY A 162 -7.16 12.33 -0.98
CA GLY A 162 -6.46 13.16 -1.96
C GLY A 162 -5.85 12.39 -3.15
N ILE A 163 -6.14 11.09 -3.27
CA ILE A 163 -5.62 10.24 -4.33
C ILE A 163 -6.47 10.40 -5.57
N ARG A 164 -5.82 10.81 -6.65
CA ARG A 164 -6.45 10.93 -7.96
C ARG A 164 -6.00 9.77 -8.83
N GLN A 165 -6.91 9.27 -9.65
CA GLN A 165 -6.63 8.26 -10.67
C GLN A 165 -7.15 8.72 -12.02
N CYS A 166 -6.54 8.23 -13.09
CA CYS A 166 -7.08 8.40 -14.42
C CYS A 166 -8.42 7.66 -14.55
N ALA A 167 -9.47 8.37 -14.96
CA ALA A 167 -10.80 7.79 -15.15
C ALA A 167 -10.89 6.76 -16.29
N VAL A 168 -9.84 6.63 -17.12
CA VAL A 168 -9.78 5.66 -18.23
C VAL A 168 -8.90 4.46 -17.89
N CYS A 169 -7.66 4.71 -17.47
CA CYS A 169 -6.69 3.63 -17.24
C CYS A 169 -6.43 3.29 -15.77
N GLY A 170 -7.04 4.01 -14.82
CA GLY A 170 -6.91 3.74 -13.38
C GLY A 170 -5.55 4.10 -12.76
N VAL A 171 -4.59 4.59 -13.54
CA VAL A 171 -3.26 4.98 -13.04
C VAL A 171 -3.40 6.13 -12.04
N ALA A 172 -2.89 5.93 -10.82
CA ALA A 172 -2.62 7.00 -9.86
C ALA A 172 -1.24 7.60 -10.17
N ASP A 173 -1.21 8.88 -10.50
CA ASP A 173 0.02 9.63 -10.76
C ASP A 173 -0.11 11.04 -10.14
N THR A 174 1.01 11.59 -9.71
CA THR A 174 1.15 12.98 -9.26
C THR A 174 0.78 14.00 -10.33
N LYS A 175 0.90 13.65 -11.62
CA LYS A 175 0.70 14.58 -12.76
C LYS A 175 -0.66 14.46 -13.45
N LEU A 176 -1.66 13.91 -12.77
CA LEU A 176 -3.01 13.82 -13.33
C LEU A 176 -3.65 15.20 -13.49
N LYS A 177 -4.23 15.45 -14.67
CA LYS A 177 -4.97 16.67 -14.98
C LYS A 177 -6.45 16.47 -14.68
N GLN A 178 -7.01 17.34 -13.85
CA GLN A 178 -8.45 17.35 -13.61
C GLN A 178 -9.20 17.89 -14.84
N CYS A 179 -10.44 17.44 -15.02
CA CYS A 179 -11.34 18.07 -15.98
C CYS A 179 -11.48 19.55 -15.62
N GLY A 180 -11.09 20.45 -16.54
CA GLY A 180 -11.15 21.89 -16.30
C GLY A 180 -12.55 22.45 -16.08
N ARG A 181 -13.61 21.67 -16.35
CA ARG A 181 -15.01 22.09 -16.15
C ARG A 181 -15.55 21.69 -14.78
N CYS A 182 -15.47 20.41 -14.42
CA CYS A 182 -16.08 19.91 -13.18
C CYS A 182 -15.07 19.71 -12.04
N GLY A 183 -13.77 19.58 -12.32
CA GLY A 183 -12.73 19.27 -11.32
C GLY A 183 -12.81 17.87 -10.70
N VAL A 184 -13.86 17.08 -10.97
CA VAL A 184 -14.19 15.84 -10.25
C VAL A 184 -13.45 14.61 -10.78
N VAL A 185 -13.19 14.55 -12.09
CA VAL A 185 -12.49 13.43 -12.75
C VAL A 185 -11.11 13.88 -13.19
N SER A 186 -10.15 12.95 -13.17
CA SER A 186 -8.75 13.21 -13.53
C SER A 186 -8.29 12.30 -14.66
N TYR A 187 -7.30 12.75 -15.43
CA TYR A 187 -6.76 12.05 -16.59
C TYR A 187 -5.25 12.17 -16.64
N CYS A 188 -4.54 11.10 -17.02
CA CYS A 188 -3.10 11.18 -17.24
C CYS A 188 -2.75 11.88 -18.57
N SER A 189 -3.70 11.97 -19.51
CA SER A 189 -3.48 12.62 -20.79
C SER A 189 -4.76 13.22 -21.40
N PRO A 190 -4.63 14.19 -22.31
CA PRO A 190 -5.77 14.73 -23.07
C PRO A 190 -6.49 13.68 -23.91
N GLU A 191 -5.79 12.63 -24.35
CA GLU A 191 -6.36 11.53 -25.12
C GLU A 191 -7.35 10.73 -24.28
N HIS A 192 -6.99 10.40 -23.03
CA HIS A 192 -7.91 9.76 -22.09
C HIS A 192 -9.11 10.66 -21.74
N GLN A 193 -8.91 11.96 -21.62
CA GLN A 193 -10.03 12.88 -21.41
C GLN A 193 -11.01 12.87 -22.60
N LYS A 194 -10.51 12.90 -23.83
CA LYS A 194 -11.34 12.84 -25.04
C LYS A 194 -12.05 11.50 -25.18
N ALA A 195 -11.36 10.40 -24.90
CA ALA A 195 -11.95 9.05 -24.96
C ALA A 195 -13.08 8.87 -23.93
N HIS A 196 -12.91 9.42 -22.72
CA HIS A 196 -13.94 9.36 -21.68
C HIS A 196 -15.08 10.37 -21.88
N TRP A 197 -14.93 11.36 -22.76
CA TRP A 197 -15.87 12.47 -22.88
C TRP A 197 -17.30 12.02 -23.18
N GLU A 198 -17.48 11.02 -24.05
CA GLU A 198 -18.82 10.54 -24.43
C GLU A 198 -19.64 10.05 -23.24
N VAL A 199 -18.98 9.42 -22.26
CA VAL A 199 -19.61 8.93 -21.03
C VAL A 199 -19.63 10.01 -19.96
N HIS A 200 -18.57 10.82 -19.86
CA HIS A 200 -18.44 11.85 -18.85
C HIS A 200 -19.35 13.06 -19.08
N LYS A 201 -19.70 13.39 -20.33
CA LYS A 201 -20.36 14.66 -20.70
C LYS A 201 -21.62 14.95 -19.89
N GLU A 202 -22.45 13.94 -19.65
CA GLU A 202 -23.73 14.08 -18.93
C GLU A 202 -23.48 14.38 -17.45
N ALA A 203 -22.57 13.64 -16.82
CA ALA A 203 -22.15 13.86 -15.43
C ALA A 203 -21.31 15.14 -15.25
N CYS A 204 -20.65 15.63 -16.29
CA CYS A 204 -19.83 16.85 -16.26
C CYS A 204 -20.67 18.11 -16.13
N GLN A 205 -21.88 18.12 -16.70
CA GLN A 205 -22.76 19.28 -16.76
C GLN A 205 -23.43 19.59 -15.42
N SER A 206 -23.59 18.60 -14.54
CA SER A 206 -24.35 18.72 -13.29
C SER A 206 -23.59 19.40 -12.13
N ARG A 207 -22.27 19.59 -12.21
CA ARG A 207 -21.42 20.02 -11.07
C ARG A 207 -20.73 21.38 -11.21
N SER A 208 -21.29 22.28 -12.01
CA SER A 208 -20.73 23.63 -12.21
C SER A 208 -21.14 24.68 -11.16
N ARG A 209 -21.85 24.31 -10.08
CA ARG A 209 -22.46 25.27 -9.15
C ARG A 209 -22.10 25.18 -7.65
N ASP A 210 -21.25 24.25 -7.21
CA ASP A 210 -20.86 24.17 -5.78
C ASP A 210 -19.46 24.73 -5.52
N ARG A 211 -19.18 25.93 -6.05
CA ARG A 211 -18.03 26.75 -5.63
C ARG A 211 -18.51 28.13 -5.18
N VAL A 212 -19.56 28.14 -4.37
CA VAL A 212 -20.03 29.32 -3.62
C VAL A 212 -20.23 28.85 -2.18
N GLU A 213 -19.46 29.47 -1.28
CA GLU A 213 -19.64 29.56 0.19
C GLU A 213 -19.30 28.33 1.04
N GLN A 214 -18.06 28.24 1.55
CA GLN A 214 -17.62 28.82 2.84
C GLN A 214 -16.10 28.76 2.99
#